data_AF-A0A2N2N2S2-F1
#
_entry.id   AF-A0A2N2N2S2-F1
#
_cell.length_a   1.000
_cell.length_b   1.000
_cell.length_c   1.000
_cell.angle_alpha   90.00
_cell.angle_beta   90.00
_cell.angle_gamma   90.00
#
_symmetry.space_group_name_H-M   'P 1'
#
loop_
_entity.id
_entity.type
_entity.pdbx_description
1 polymer ?
#
loop_
_entity_poly.entity_id
_entity_poly.type
_entity_poly.pdbx_seq_one_letter_code
_entity_poly.pdbx_strand_id
1 'polypeptide(L)'
;MDNNNDNPVVPEVVTVNPVQPAEKTHKRSSSKLFGPFILIMVGLILLFKNLDLVDVNLNWWAAFIFIPVFGSLAAGINAFQKSGKFDGVVRSSIGSMIVVGTVATILLFDMDWSRFWPLMLIAPGLSALINGISIADIKDHPTAAKWAGLSLWFGLALILLGVGFLAKFMPIPAIENLLFHRWWAIPILIPGVGAFINALVICAGNGFKASWLVWGFSLIGVAFTATGLFALYNLNWNLLGPIILIAGGLVVLSGLMTKK
;
A
#
# COMPACT_ATOMS: atom_id res chain seq x y z
N MET A 1 -24.13 -59.21 -60.08
CA MET A 1 -23.32 -59.91 -59.07
C MET A 1 -22.54 -58.81 -58.37
N ASP A 2 -23.09 -58.34 -57.25
CA ASP A 2 -22.57 -57.24 -56.46
C ASP A 2 -21.40 -57.75 -55.62
N ASN A 3 -20.22 -57.13 -55.76
CA ASN A 3 -19.04 -57.50 -55.01
C ASN A 3 -18.69 -56.38 -54.02
N ASN A 4 -19.21 -56.52 -52.80
CA ASN A 4 -18.86 -55.69 -51.64
C ASN A 4 -17.40 -55.96 -51.24
N ASN A 5 -16.52 -54.98 -51.47
CA ASN A 5 -15.18 -54.95 -50.90
C ASN A 5 -15.23 -54.22 -49.55
N ASP A 6 -15.55 -54.95 -48.48
CA ASP A 6 -15.35 -54.50 -47.10
C ASP A 6 -13.86 -54.64 -46.74
N ASN A 7 -13.09 -53.57 -46.94
CA ASN A 7 -11.76 -53.46 -46.37
C ASN A 7 -11.89 -53.07 -44.88
N PRO A 8 -11.36 -53.87 -43.93
CA PRO A 8 -11.38 -53.49 -42.53
C PRO A 8 -10.48 -52.28 -42.29
N VAL A 9 -11.06 -51.19 -41.77
CA VAL A 9 -10.33 -50.00 -41.33
C VAL A 9 -9.52 -50.37 -40.10
N VAL A 10 -8.21 -50.56 -40.27
CA VAL A 10 -7.28 -50.75 -39.16
C VAL A 10 -7.08 -49.38 -38.48
N PRO A 11 -7.28 -49.25 -37.15
CA PRO A 11 -7.04 -47.99 -36.47
C PRO A 11 -5.55 -47.64 -36.51
N GLU A 12 -5.24 -46.45 -37.02
CA GLU A 12 -3.89 -45.88 -36.96
C GLU A 12 -3.54 -45.60 -35.49
N VAL A 13 -2.64 -46.40 -34.94
CA VAL A 13 -2.16 -46.24 -33.56
C VAL A 13 -1.23 -45.04 -33.53
N VAL A 14 -1.79 -43.87 -33.18
CA VAL A 14 -1.01 -42.65 -32.91
C VAL A 14 -0.14 -42.92 -31.69
N THR A 15 1.15 -43.19 -31.91
CA THR A 15 2.16 -43.27 -30.85
C THR A 15 2.37 -41.87 -30.28
N VAL A 16 1.65 -41.55 -29.21
CA VAL A 16 1.88 -40.34 -28.42
C VAL A 16 3.21 -40.54 -27.68
N ASN A 17 4.26 -39.85 -28.14
CA ASN A 17 5.53 -39.80 -27.41
C ASN A 17 5.25 -39.31 -25.97
N PRO A 18 5.75 -39.99 -24.92
CA PRO A 18 5.57 -39.52 -23.56
C PRO A 18 6.18 -38.13 -23.44
N VAL A 19 5.35 -37.16 -23.07
CA VAL A 19 5.78 -35.79 -22.76
C VAL A 19 6.79 -35.89 -21.63
N GLN A 20 8.07 -35.68 -21.94
CA GLN A 20 9.10 -35.61 -20.92
C GLN A 20 8.72 -34.47 -19.96
N PRO A 21 8.65 -34.71 -18.63
CA PRO A 21 8.34 -33.65 -17.70
C PRO A 21 9.43 -32.60 -17.83
N ALA A 22 9.05 -31.39 -18.26
CA ALA A 22 9.96 -30.26 -18.39
C ALA A 22 10.69 -30.09 -17.06
N GLU A 23 12.00 -30.40 -17.08
CA GLU A 23 12.88 -30.27 -15.93
C GLU A 23 12.90 -28.79 -15.54
N LYS A 24 12.17 -28.45 -14.48
CA LYS A 24 12.19 -27.12 -13.89
C LYS A 24 13.58 -26.91 -13.33
N THR A 25 14.45 -26.29 -14.12
CA THR A 25 15.78 -25.86 -13.70
C THR A 25 15.60 -24.88 -12.55
N HIS A 26 15.73 -25.37 -11.33
CA HIS A 26 15.76 -24.56 -10.12
C HIS A 26 17.01 -23.67 -10.20
N LYS A 27 16.84 -22.46 -10.74
CA LYS A 27 17.83 -21.39 -10.69
C LYS A 27 18.00 -21.03 -9.21
N ARG A 28 18.97 -21.68 -8.55
CA ARG A 28 19.42 -21.37 -7.19
C ARG A 28 19.89 -19.91 -7.17
N SER A 29 18.96 -19.02 -6.86
CA SER A 29 19.24 -17.62 -6.60
C SER A 29 20.27 -17.54 -5.47
N SER A 30 21.32 -16.76 -5.73
CA SER A 30 22.48 -16.50 -4.89
C SER A 30 22.10 -15.85 -3.55
N SER A 31 21.56 -16.62 -2.61
CA SER A 31 21.30 -16.21 -1.23
C SER A 31 22.39 -16.65 -0.24
N LYS A 32 23.43 -17.37 -0.70
CA LYS A 32 24.48 -17.93 0.17
C LYS A 32 25.39 -16.90 0.84
N LEU A 33 25.39 -15.64 0.39
CA LEU A 33 26.21 -14.56 0.94
C LEU A 33 25.49 -13.67 1.96
N PHE A 34 24.18 -13.82 2.14
CA PHE A 34 23.42 -12.94 3.04
C PHE A 34 23.61 -13.30 4.52
N GLY A 35 23.68 -14.60 4.84
CA GLY A 35 23.90 -15.09 6.20
C GLY A 35 25.24 -14.64 6.83
N PRO A 36 26.38 -14.80 6.13
CA PRO A 36 27.69 -14.37 6.64
C PRO A 36 27.77 -12.86 6.89
N PHE A 37 27.16 -12.05 6.02
CA PHE A 37 27.16 -10.59 6.17
C PHE A 37 26.40 -10.14 7.42
N ILE A 38 25.26 -10.79 7.70
CA ILE A 38 24.49 -10.58 8.94
C ILE A 38 25.31 -10.96 10.18
N LEU A 39 26.08 -12.05 10.13
CA LEU A 39 26.93 -12.47 11.24
C LEU A 39 28.05 -11.45 11.53
N ILE A 40 28.69 -10.91 10.47
CA ILE A 40 29.72 -9.87 10.59
C ILE A 40 29.13 -8.58 11.15
N MET A 41 27.94 -8.18 10.69
CA MET A 41 27.27 -6.98 11.17
C MET A 41 26.86 -7.11 12.64
N VAL A 42 26.34 -8.27 13.05
CA VAL A 42 26.05 -8.58 14.46
C VAL A 42 27.34 -8.55 15.30
N GLY A 43 28.43 -9.12 14.80
CA GLY A 43 29.74 -9.10 15.47
C GLY A 43 30.30 -7.69 15.68
N LEU A 44 30.20 -6.82 14.67
CA LEU A 44 30.62 -5.41 14.77
C LEU A 44 29.79 -4.64 15.80
N ILE A 45 28.46 -4.83 15.81
CA ILE A 45 27.56 -4.15 16.76
C ILE A 45 27.85 -4.60 18.20
N LEU A 46 28.12 -5.89 18.43
CA LEU A 46 28.53 -6.40 19.74
C LEU A 46 29.88 -5.84 20.19
N LEU A 47 30.81 -5.61 19.26
CA LEU A 47 32.11 -5.02 19.52
C LEU A 47 32.00 -3.54 19.91
N PHE A 48 31.18 -2.75 19.20
CA PHE A 48 30.91 -1.36 19.55
C PHE A 48 30.24 -1.21 20.92
N LYS A 49 29.33 -2.13 21.29
CA LYS A 49 28.69 -2.15 22.61
C LYS A 49 29.69 -2.44 23.74
N ASN A 50 30.65 -3.31 23.52
CA ASN A 50 31.65 -3.68 24.54
C ASN A 50 32.71 -2.58 24.74
N LEU A 51 32.88 -1.70 23.76
CA LEU A 51 33.86 -0.61 23.81
C LEU A 51 33.38 0.63 24.58
N ASP A 52 32.11 0.70 25.00
CA ASP A 52 31.52 1.82 25.76
C ASP A 52 31.82 3.22 25.14
N LEU A 53 32.11 3.26 23.84
CA LEU A 53 32.55 4.47 23.13
C LEU A 53 31.39 5.46 22.88
N VAL A 54 30.14 5.04 23.12
CA VAL A 54 28.94 5.84 22.86
C VAL A 54 27.88 5.53 23.93
N ASP A 55 27.52 6.55 24.74
CA ASP A 55 26.49 6.57 25.79
C ASP A 55 25.03 6.42 25.25
N VAL A 56 24.85 5.61 24.20
CA VAL A 56 23.54 5.41 23.55
C VAL A 56 23.05 4.00 23.88
N ASN A 57 21.96 3.93 24.64
CA ASN A 57 21.23 2.68 24.90
C ASN A 57 20.60 2.16 23.59
N LEU A 58 21.36 1.39 22.82
CA LEU A 58 20.89 0.78 21.58
C LEU A 58 20.27 -0.60 21.88
N ASN A 59 19.05 -0.81 21.37
CA ASN A 59 18.39 -2.11 21.38
C ASN A 59 18.97 -3.00 20.26
N TRP A 60 20.12 -3.63 20.54
CA TRP A 60 20.87 -4.46 19.58
C TRP A 60 20.02 -5.53 18.85
N TRP A 61 19.00 -6.09 19.52
CA TRP A 61 18.12 -7.09 18.92
C TRP A 61 17.26 -6.50 17.79
N ALA A 62 16.97 -5.19 17.80
CA ALA A 62 16.23 -4.52 16.75
C ALA A 62 17.00 -4.51 15.42
N ALA A 63 18.32 -4.71 15.45
CA ALA A 63 19.12 -4.92 14.24
C ALA A 63 18.65 -6.14 13.43
N PHE A 64 18.06 -7.16 14.07
CA PHE A 64 17.48 -8.30 13.35
C PHE A 64 16.23 -7.92 12.54
N ILE A 65 15.51 -6.87 12.93
CA ILE A 65 14.36 -6.35 12.18
C ILE A 65 14.82 -5.68 10.87
N PHE A 66 16.07 -5.23 10.79
CA PHE A 66 16.62 -4.72 9.53
C PHE A 66 16.87 -5.81 8.48
N ILE A 67 16.90 -7.09 8.84
CA ILE A 67 17.06 -8.21 7.91
C ILE A 67 15.97 -8.18 6.81
N PRO A 68 14.67 -8.19 7.13
CA PRO A 68 13.62 -8.06 6.12
C PRO A 68 13.63 -6.68 5.43
N VAL A 69 14.09 -5.62 6.09
CA VAL A 69 14.22 -4.28 5.47
C VAL A 69 15.21 -4.31 4.32
N PHE A 70 16.41 -4.86 4.55
CA PHE A 70 17.42 -5.05 3.51
C PHE A 70 16.97 -6.04 2.44
N GLY A 71 16.20 -7.07 2.82
CA GLY A 71 15.57 -8.00 1.88
C GLY A 71 14.63 -7.28 0.90
N SER A 72 13.72 -6.46 1.42
CA SER A 72 12.81 -5.63 0.59
C SER A 72 13.59 -4.65 -0.27
N LEU A 73 14.61 -3.98 0.27
CA LEU A 73 15.45 -3.06 -0.51
C LEU A 73 16.18 -3.78 -1.65
N ALA A 74 16.79 -4.93 -1.39
CA ALA A 74 17.46 -5.73 -2.41
C ALA A 74 16.49 -6.22 -3.49
N ALA A 75 15.27 -6.63 -3.10
CA ALA A 75 14.22 -7.00 -4.06
C ALA A 75 13.84 -5.81 -4.97
N GLY A 76 13.67 -4.61 -4.39
CA GLY A 76 13.36 -3.40 -5.14
C GLY A 76 14.48 -2.99 -6.09
N ILE A 77 15.74 -3.01 -5.65
CA ILE A 77 16.91 -2.71 -6.50
C ILE A 77 17.01 -3.72 -7.66
N ASN A 78 16.87 -5.02 -7.36
CA ASN A 78 16.93 -6.06 -8.38
C ASN A 78 15.77 -5.95 -9.39
N ALA A 79 14.57 -5.59 -8.94
CA ALA A 79 13.43 -5.35 -9.82
C ALA A 79 13.71 -4.15 -10.74
N PHE A 80 14.20 -3.05 -10.18
CA PHE A 80 14.54 -1.84 -10.93
C PHE A 80 15.66 -2.09 -11.96
N GLN A 81 16.71 -2.84 -11.60
CA GLN A 81 17.78 -3.20 -12.53
C GLN A 81 17.31 -4.10 -13.68
N LYS A 82 16.32 -4.96 -13.44
CA LYS A 82 15.77 -5.86 -14.47
C LYS A 82 14.80 -5.17 -15.41
N SER A 83 13.89 -4.36 -14.87
CA SER A 83 12.83 -3.72 -15.67
C SER A 83 13.23 -2.34 -16.19
N GLY A 84 14.22 -1.69 -15.57
CA GLY A 84 14.60 -0.29 -15.83
C GLY A 84 13.50 0.71 -15.50
N LYS A 85 12.42 0.27 -14.84
CA LYS A 85 11.20 1.04 -14.61
C LYS A 85 10.84 1.03 -13.14
N PHE A 86 10.19 2.11 -12.71
CA PHE A 86 9.62 2.22 -11.36
C PHE A 86 8.25 1.52 -11.30
N ASP A 87 8.27 0.20 -11.43
CA ASP A 87 7.07 -0.65 -11.46
C ASP A 87 6.44 -0.86 -10.06
N GLY A 88 5.34 -1.61 -10.01
CA GLY A 88 4.65 -1.92 -8.74
C GLY A 88 5.51 -2.73 -7.75
N VAL A 89 6.46 -3.54 -8.24
CA VAL A 89 7.35 -4.35 -7.39
C VAL A 89 8.37 -3.44 -6.70
N VAL A 90 8.96 -2.50 -7.44
CA VAL A 90 9.88 -1.51 -6.86
C VAL A 90 9.17 -0.65 -5.80
N ARG A 91 7.96 -0.17 -6.11
CA ARG A 91 7.16 0.67 -5.20
C ARG A 91 6.74 -0.05 -3.92
N SER A 92 6.23 -1.27 -4.04
CA SER A 92 5.85 -2.08 -2.88
C SER A 92 7.05 -2.45 -2.00
N SER A 93 8.20 -2.72 -2.62
CA SER A 93 9.47 -2.98 -1.92
C SER A 93 9.94 -1.76 -1.12
N ILE A 94 9.92 -0.57 -1.72
CA ILE A 94 10.24 0.69 -1.03
C ILE A 94 9.23 0.98 0.09
N GLY A 95 7.94 0.75 -0.17
CA GLY A 95 6.89 0.90 0.83
C GLY A 95 7.12 0.02 2.07
N SER A 96 7.43 -1.26 1.86
CA SER A 96 7.78 -2.19 2.93
C SER A 96 9.04 -1.74 3.70
N MET A 97 10.07 -1.31 2.98
CA MET A 97 11.30 -0.78 3.59
C MET A 97 11.00 0.43 4.48
N ILE A 98 10.18 1.38 4.02
CA ILE A 98 9.83 2.58 4.79
C ILE A 98 9.08 2.19 6.07
N VAL A 99 8.07 1.32 5.98
CA VAL A 99 7.23 0.95 7.13
C VAL A 99 8.02 0.14 8.15
N VAL A 100 8.64 -0.96 7.72
CA VAL A 100 9.38 -1.86 8.62
C VAL A 100 10.66 -1.19 9.10
N GLY A 101 11.34 -0.43 8.24
CA GLY A 101 12.54 0.32 8.59
C GLY A 101 12.28 1.43 9.61
N THR A 102 11.13 2.10 9.54
CA THR A 102 10.73 3.09 10.56
C THR A 102 10.58 2.41 11.92
N VAL A 103 9.85 1.29 12.00
CA VAL A 103 9.68 0.52 13.25
C VAL A 103 11.03 0.04 13.78
N ALA A 104 11.87 -0.53 12.91
CA ALA A 104 13.19 -1.02 13.28
C ALA A 104 14.08 0.11 13.82
N THR A 105 13.99 1.31 13.23
CA THR A 105 14.75 2.50 13.68
C THR A 105 14.28 2.98 15.05
N ILE A 106 12.96 3.12 15.26
CA ILE A 106 12.39 3.52 16.55
C ILE A 106 12.85 2.57 17.65
N LEU A 107 12.78 1.26 17.39
CA LEU A 107 13.22 0.24 18.34
C LEU A 107 14.73 0.29 18.56
N LEU A 108 15.55 0.36 17.51
CA LEU A 108 17.01 0.32 17.60
C LEU A 108 17.57 1.44 18.48
N PHE A 109 17.01 2.64 18.38
CA PHE A 109 17.43 3.81 19.16
C PHE A 109 16.68 3.99 20.49
N ASP A 110 15.85 3.00 20.88
CA ASP A 110 15.04 3.06 22.10
C ASP A 110 14.22 4.35 22.21
N MET A 111 13.65 4.79 21.07
CA MET A 111 12.92 6.06 21.00
C MET A 111 11.60 5.96 21.78
N ASP A 112 11.23 7.05 22.46
CA ASP A 112 9.96 7.14 23.19
C ASP A 112 8.76 7.02 22.25
N TRP A 113 8.04 5.90 22.35
CA TRP A 113 6.82 5.62 21.59
C TRP A 113 5.74 6.68 21.78
N SER A 114 5.66 7.30 22.96
CA SER A 114 4.71 8.38 23.25
C SER A 114 4.91 9.59 22.33
N ARG A 115 6.17 9.85 21.94
CA ARG A 115 6.56 10.97 21.08
C ARG A 115 6.61 10.62 19.59
N PHE A 116 7.07 9.40 19.27
CA PHE A 116 7.38 9.00 17.89
C PHE A 116 6.32 8.13 17.22
N TRP A 117 5.23 7.76 17.91
CA TRP A 117 4.11 7.05 17.26
C TRP A 117 3.57 7.74 15.99
N PRO A 118 3.63 9.08 15.78
CA PRO A 118 3.15 9.65 14.52
C PRO A 118 3.95 9.20 13.30
N LEU A 119 5.19 8.74 13.47
CA LEU A 119 5.96 8.10 12.39
C LEU A 119 5.26 6.84 11.86
N MET A 120 4.49 6.14 12.70
CA MET A 120 3.68 4.98 12.29
C MET A 120 2.49 5.35 11.41
N LEU A 121 2.14 6.64 11.31
CA LEU A 121 1.17 7.15 10.34
C LEU A 121 1.87 7.63 9.07
N ILE A 122 2.98 8.35 9.23
CA ILE A 122 3.75 8.91 8.11
C ILE A 122 4.30 7.78 7.22
N ALA A 123 4.87 6.73 7.81
CA ALA A 123 5.51 5.65 7.08
C ALA A 123 4.54 4.88 6.13
N PRO A 124 3.39 4.35 6.60
CA PRO A 124 2.41 3.74 5.71
C PRO A 124 1.74 4.77 4.80
N GLY A 125 1.60 6.03 5.24
CA GLY A 125 1.11 7.12 4.39
C GLY A 125 2.02 7.36 3.18
N LEU A 126 3.34 7.39 3.39
CA LEU A 126 4.34 7.53 2.34
C LEU A 126 4.35 6.31 1.42
N SER A 127 4.22 5.10 1.99
CA SER A 127 4.06 3.89 1.21
C SER A 127 2.81 3.95 0.31
N ALA A 128 1.66 4.35 0.84
CA ALA A 128 0.43 4.51 0.08
C ALA A 128 0.55 5.58 -1.01
N LEU A 129 1.25 6.68 -0.72
CA LEU A 129 1.49 7.77 -1.67
C LEU A 129 2.38 7.30 -2.83
N ILE A 130 3.48 6.61 -2.54
CA ILE A 130 4.39 6.03 -3.56
C ILE A 130 3.63 5.02 -4.45
N ASN A 131 2.81 4.17 -3.84
CA ASN A 131 1.98 3.22 -4.59
C ASN A 131 0.89 3.93 -5.42
N GLY A 132 0.36 5.05 -4.91
CA GLY A 132 -0.70 5.83 -5.54
C GLY A 132 -0.28 6.62 -6.79
N ILE A 133 1.01 6.96 -6.95
CA ILE A 133 1.57 7.65 -8.14
C ILE A 133 1.71 6.70 -9.34
N SER A 134 0.80 5.75 -9.50
CA SER A 134 0.86 4.66 -10.46
C SER A 134 0.62 5.10 -11.91
N ILE A 135 1.53 5.92 -12.46
CA ILE A 135 1.54 6.36 -13.87
C ILE A 135 2.05 5.23 -14.78
N ALA A 136 2.91 4.35 -14.26
CA ALA A 136 3.57 3.28 -15.04
C ALA A 136 2.68 2.05 -15.31
N ASP A 137 1.70 1.75 -14.45
CA ASP A 137 0.83 0.55 -14.56
C ASP A 137 -0.51 0.78 -15.28
N ILE A 138 -0.76 2.01 -15.75
CA ILE A 138 -2.04 2.39 -16.38
C ILE A 138 -2.34 1.52 -17.62
N LYS A 139 -1.29 1.05 -18.31
CA LYS A 139 -1.42 0.26 -19.54
C LYS A 139 -1.84 -1.19 -19.30
N ASP A 140 -1.41 -1.80 -18.20
CA ASP A 140 -1.61 -3.24 -17.97
C ASP A 140 -2.84 -3.52 -17.07
N HIS A 141 -3.16 -2.61 -16.13
CA HIS A 141 -4.27 -2.79 -15.18
C HIS A 141 -5.08 -1.50 -14.96
N PRO A 142 -6.05 -1.18 -15.83
CA PRO A 142 -6.82 0.08 -15.77
C PRO A 142 -7.71 0.19 -14.52
N THR A 143 -8.10 -0.94 -13.90
CA THR A 143 -8.84 -0.95 -12.63
C THR A 143 -7.93 -0.61 -11.45
N ALA A 144 -6.69 -1.13 -11.42
CA ALA A 144 -5.73 -0.83 -10.37
C ALA A 144 -5.33 0.65 -10.35
N ALA A 145 -5.19 1.27 -11.53
CA ALA A 145 -4.92 2.70 -11.66
C ALA A 145 -6.01 3.58 -11.01
N LYS A 146 -7.28 3.17 -11.09
CA LYS A 146 -8.41 3.89 -10.46
C LYS A 146 -8.34 3.84 -8.92
N TRP A 147 -7.91 2.71 -8.36
CA TRP A 147 -7.71 2.55 -6.91
C TRP A 147 -6.41 3.19 -6.41
N ALA A 148 -5.40 3.31 -7.26
CA ALA A 148 -4.14 4.00 -6.95
C ALA A 148 -4.39 5.50 -6.67
N GLY A 149 -5.28 6.13 -7.45
CA GLY A 149 -5.71 7.51 -7.20
C GLY A 149 -6.27 7.71 -5.80
N LEU A 150 -7.12 6.80 -5.31
CA LEU A 150 -7.65 6.86 -3.95
C LEU A 150 -6.54 6.66 -2.89
N SER A 151 -5.65 5.70 -3.11
CA SER A 151 -4.53 5.39 -2.21
C SER A 151 -3.60 6.58 -2.02
N LEU A 152 -3.41 7.41 -3.06
CA LEU A 152 -2.65 8.66 -2.98
C LEU A 152 -3.28 9.63 -1.97
N TRP A 153 -4.60 9.85 -2.05
CA TRP A 153 -5.30 10.76 -1.13
C TRP A 153 -5.27 10.27 0.32
N PHE A 154 -5.42 8.96 0.53
CA PHE A 154 -5.23 8.36 1.86
C PHE A 154 -3.80 8.51 2.36
N GLY A 155 -2.81 8.28 1.50
CA GLY A 155 -1.41 8.46 1.84
C GLY A 155 -1.11 9.90 2.27
N LEU A 156 -1.59 10.88 1.50
CA LEU A 156 -1.45 12.29 1.82
C LEU A 156 -2.11 12.66 3.16
N ALA A 157 -3.31 12.16 3.40
CA ALA A 157 -4.03 12.37 4.66
C ALA A 157 -3.29 11.79 5.86
N LEU A 158 -2.78 10.56 5.76
CA LEU A 158 -2.01 9.92 6.81
C LEU A 158 -0.69 10.66 7.08
N ILE A 159 0.00 11.12 6.05
CA ILE A 159 1.21 11.93 6.20
C ILE A 159 0.89 13.24 6.91
N LEU A 160 -0.14 13.97 6.47
CA LEU A 160 -0.51 15.25 7.10
C LEU A 160 -0.94 15.08 8.55
N LEU A 161 -1.68 14.01 8.84
CA LEU A 161 -2.10 13.65 10.20
C LEU A 161 -0.88 13.28 11.05
N GLY A 162 0.02 12.43 10.55
CA GLY A 162 1.25 12.07 11.25
C GLY A 162 2.19 13.26 11.47
N VAL A 163 2.40 14.09 10.46
CA VAL A 163 3.23 15.31 10.56
C VAL A 163 2.63 16.29 11.55
N GLY A 164 1.31 16.51 11.53
CA GLY A 164 0.67 17.42 12.47
C GLY A 164 0.76 16.93 13.92
N PHE A 165 0.62 15.62 14.17
CA PHE A 165 0.84 15.08 15.52
C PHE A 165 2.31 15.16 15.94
N LEU A 166 3.24 14.83 15.03
CA LEU A 166 4.67 14.96 15.31
C LEU A 166 5.05 16.40 15.64
N ALA A 167 4.51 17.35 14.90
CA ALA A 167 4.71 18.78 15.10
C ALA A 167 4.19 19.25 16.48
N LYS A 168 3.08 18.68 16.95
CA LYS A 168 2.54 18.95 18.30
C LYS A 168 3.44 18.45 19.43
N PHE A 169 4.26 17.41 19.20
CA PHE A 169 5.23 16.92 20.18
C PHE A 169 6.59 17.63 20.12
N MET A 170 6.75 18.61 19.22
CA MET A 170 7.93 19.45 19.17
C MET A 170 7.64 20.75 19.94
N PRO A 171 8.56 21.21 20.80
CA PRO A 171 8.39 22.44 21.59
C PRO A 171 8.61 23.68 20.72
N ILE A 172 7.81 23.84 19.65
CA ILE A 172 7.91 24.94 18.69
C ILE A 172 6.67 25.84 18.87
N PRO A 173 6.80 27.02 19.49
CA PRO A 173 5.67 27.89 19.82
C PRO A 173 4.82 28.30 18.61
N ALA A 174 5.42 28.40 17.42
CA ALA A 174 4.72 28.76 16.19
C ALA A 174 3.68 27.71 15.75
N ILE A 175 3.89 26.45 16.09
CA ILE A 175 3.03 25.33 15.68
C ILE A 175 1.79 25.23 16.57
N GLU A 176 1.90 25.60 17.85
CA GLU A 176 0.77 25.57 18.79
C GLU A 176 -0.38 26.48 18.35
N ASN A 177 -0.06 27.66 17.81
CA ASN A 177 -1.06 28.60 17.31
C ASN A 177 -1.68 28.16 15.97
N LEU A 178 -0.95 27.39 15.16
CA LEU A 178 -1.42 26.90 13.87
C LEU A 178 -2.34 25.67 14.02
N LEU A 179 -2.02 24.79 14.97
CA LEU A 179 -2.76 23.55 15.24
C LEU A 179 -3.91 23.80 16.21
N PHE A 180 -4.98 24.44 15.73
CA PHE A 180 -6.23 24.61 16.47
C PHE A 180 -6.80 23.27 16.99
N HIS A 181 -7.66 23.30 18.01
CA HIS A 181 -8.13 22.12 18.77
C HIS A 181 -8.66 20.92 17.94
N ARG A 182 -9.01 21.12 16.66
CA ARG A 182 -9.61 20.12 15.76
C ARG A 182 -8.92 20.03 14.40
N TRP A 183 -7.66 20.44 14.30
CA TRP A 183 -6.91 20.45 13.04
C TRP A 183 -6.88 19.09 12.34
N TRP A 184 -6.91 18.00 13.12
CA TRP A 184 -6.91 16.61 12.64
C TRP A 184 -8.14 16.26 11.79
N ALA A 185 -9.23 17.03 11.88
CA ALA A 185 -10.40 16.86 11.02
C ALA A 185 -10.10 17.21 9.55
N ILE A 186 -9.17 18.13 9.29
CA ILE A 186 -8.80 18.55 7.92
C ILE A 186 -8.21 17.37 7.14
N PRO A 187 -7.19 16.65 7.64
CA PRO A 187 -6.68 15.45 6.98
C PRO A 187 -7.75 14.40 6.65
N ILE A 188 -8.79 14.24 7.48
CA ILE A 188 -9.87 13.26 7.23
C ILE A 188 -10.75 13.65 6.03
N LEU A 189 -10.88 14.94 5.74
CA LEU A 189 -11.63 15.43 4.58
C LEU A 189 -10.92 15.14 3.25
N ILE A 190 -9.59 15.07 3.26
CA ILE A 190 -8.75 14.85 2.07
C ILE A 190 -9.12 13.57 1.29
N PRO A 191 -9.22 12.37 1.90
CA PRO A 191 -9.66 11.18 1.19
C PRO A 191 -11.12 11.27 0.77
N GLY A 192 -11.96 12.02 1.49
CA GLY A 192 -13.35 12.30 1.11
C GLY A 192 -13.44 13.06 -0.22
N VAL A 193 -12.74 14.19 -0.31
CA VAL A 193 -12.62 14.99 -1.54
C VAL A 193 -11.95 14.18 -2.65
N GLY A 194 -10.88 13.46 -2.32
CA GLY A 194 -10.17 12.60 -3.26
C GLY A 194 -11.05 11.49 -3.85
N ALA A 195 -11.94 10.90 -3.06
CA ALA A 195 -12.89 9.91 -3.54
C ALA A 195 -13.92 10.53 -4.52
N PHE A 196 -14.41 11.74 -4.25
CA PHE A 196 -15.29 12.45 -5.19
C PHE A 196 -14.58 12.83 -6.50
N ILE A 197 -13.34 13.32 -6.43
CA ILE A 197 -12.54 13.61 -7.64
C ILE A 197 -12.35 12.33 -8.46
N ASN A 198 -11.99 11.21 -7.82
CA ASN A 198 -11.85 9.93 -8.51
C ASN A 198 -13.18 9.45 -9.12
N ALA A 199 -14.29 9.58 -8.38
CA ALA A 199 -15.62 9.25 -8.90
C ALA A 199 -15.97 10.09 -10.14
N LEU A 200 -15.66 11.39 -10.12
CA LEU A 200 -15.89 12.31 -11.24
C LEU A 200 -15.02 11.97 -12.44
N VAL A 201 -13.72 11.69 -12.25
CA VAL A 201 -12.81 11.28 -13.33
C VAL A 201 -13.27 9.97 -13.97
N ILE A 202 -13.72 9.00 -13.19
CA ILE A 202 -14.26 7.72 -13.71
C ILE A 202 -15.58 7.97 -14.46
N CYS A 203 -16.44 8.83 -13.94
CA CYS A 203 -17.71 9.19 -14.58
C CYS A 203 -17.47 9.86 -15.94
N ALA A 204 -16.57 10.85 -16.00
CA ALA A 204 -16.20 11.55 -17.23
C ALA A 204 -15.58 10.60 -18.26
N GLY A 205 -14.68 9.70 -17.83
CA GLY A 205 -14.05 8.70 -18.69
C GLY A 205 -15.02 7.65 -19.26
N ASN A 206 -16.16 7.42 -18.61
CA ASN A 206 -17.20 6.48 -19.04
C ASN A 206 -18.36 7.17 -19.81
N GLY A 207 -18.19 8.43 -20.24
CA GLY A 207 -19.24 9.18 -20.94
C GLY A 207 -20.44 9.49 -20.05
N PHE A 208 -20.19 9.87 -18.79
CA PHE A 208 -21.19 10.18 -17.76
C PHE A 208 -22.12 9.03 -17.36
N LYS A 209 -21.75 7.78 -17.69
CA LYS A 209 -22.46 6.60 -17.20
C LYS A 209 -21.98 6.23 -15.80
N ALA A 210 -22.91 6.25 -14.84
CA ALA A 210 -22.64 5.90 -13.45
C ALA A 210 -22.38 4.39 -13.31
N SER A 211 -21.11 4.01 -13.32
CA SER A 211 -20.66 2.64 -13.04
C SER A 211 -20.78 2.32 -11.54
N TRP A 212 -20.89 1.04 -11.19
CA TRP A 212 -20.82 0.57 -9.81
C TRP A 212 -19.59 1.11 -9.05
N LEU A 213 -18.46 1.29 -9.74
CA LEU A 213 -17.27 1.90 -9.14
C LEU A 213 -17.49 3.36 -8.73
N VAL A 214 -18.18 4.17 -9.55
CA VAL A 214 -18.48 5.59 -9.25
C VAL A 214 -19.33 5.66 -7.98
N TRP A 215 -20.33 4.80 -7.88
CA TRP A 215 -21.19 4.67 -6.70
C TRP A 215 -20.39 4.27 -5.44
N GLY A 216 -19.48 3.31 -5.55
CA GLY A 216 -18.60 2.91 -4.46
C GLY A 216 -17.69 4.06 -3.98
N PHE A 217 -17.02 4.77 -4.90
CA PHE A 217 -16.19 5.93 -4.55
C PHE A 217 -17.02 7.08 -3.96
N SER A 218 -18.22 7.34 -4.46
CA SER A 218 -19.13 8.34 -3.88
C SER A 218 -19.53 7.99 -2.45
N LEU A 219 -19.82 6.72 -2.15
CA LEU A 219 -20.14 6.28 -0.79
C LEU A 219 -18.96 6.50 0.17
N ILE A 220 -17.74 6.13 -0.26
CA ILE A 220 -16.50 6.39 0.49
C ILE A 220 -16.33 7.90 0.70
N GLY A 221 -16.52 8.70 -0.35
CA GLY A 221 -16.45 10.16 -0.29
C GLY A 221 -17.40 10.76 0.74
N VAL A 222 -18.66 10.33 0.75
CA VAL A 222 -19.65 10.77 1.74
C VAL A 222 -19.26 10.35 3.15
N ALA A 223 -18.84 9.09 3.35
CA ALA A 223 -18.45 8.60 4.67
C ALA A 223 -17.28 9.39 5.28
N PHE A 224 -16.21 9.61 4.52
CA PHE A 224 -15.04 10.38 5.00
C PHE A 224 -15.35 11.87 5.16
N THR A 225 -16.10 12.46 4.23
CA THR A 225 -16.48 13.88 4.31
C THR A 225 -17.41 14.13 5.50
N ALA A 226 -18.41 13.28 5.71
CA ALA A 226 -19.28 13.36 6.88
C ALA A 226 -18.46 13.20 8.18
N THR A 227 -17.57 12.21 8.25
CA THR A 227 -16.71 12.01 9.43
C THR A 227 -15.84 13.23 9.72
N GLY A 228 -15.20 13.81 8.69
CA GLY A 228 -14.38 15.01 8.85
C GLY A 228 -15.18 16.25 9.25
N LEU A 229 -16.37 16.46 8.68
CA LEU A 229 -17.26 17.58 9.06
C LEU A 229 -17.77 17.42 10.50
N PHE A 230 -18.12 16.20 10.91
CA PHE A 230 -18.54 15.91 12.28
C PHE A 230 -17.44 16.20 13.28
N ALA A 231 -16.22 15.77 12.99
CA ALA A 231 -15.04 16.09 13.78
C ALA A 231 -14.79 17.61 13.87
N LEU A 232 -14.91 18.32 12.74
CA LEU A 232 -14.64 19.75 12.64
C LEU A 232 -15.67 20.59 13.41
N TYR A 233 -16.97 20.27 13.29
CA TYR A 233 -18.07 21.03 13.89
C TYR A 233 -18.54 20.52 15.26
N ASN A 234 -17.93 19.46 15.80
CA ASN A 234 -18.34 18.84 17.06
C ASN A 234 -19.77 18.28 17.05
N LEU A 235 -20.21 17.73 15.92
CA LEU A 235 -21.54 17.17 15.80
C LEU A 235 -21.66 15.85 16.58
N ASN A 236 -22.89 15.46 16.89
CA ASN A 236 -23.15 14.24 17.66
C ASN A 236 -22.83 12.98 16.83
N TRP A 237 -21.81 12.22 17.24
CA TRP A 237 -21.36 10.99 16.58
C TRP A 237 -22.47 9.94 16.37
N ASN A 238 -23.54 9.98 17.17
CA ASN A 238 -24.69 9.10 17.00
C ASN A 238 -25.44 9.32 15.67
N LEU A 239 -25.32 10.50 15.05
CA LEU A 239 -25.95 10.81 13.76
C LEU A 239 -25.11 10.33 12.56
N LEU A 240 -23.83 9.97 12.77
CA LEU A 240 -22.94 9.54 11.69
C LEU A 240 -23.40 8.22 11.06
N GLY A 241 -23.78 7.23 11.88
CA GLY A 241 -24.28 5.93 11.41
C GLY A 241 -25.51 6.07 10.50
N PRO A 242 -26.58 6.77 10.93
CA PRO A 242 -27.74 7.05 10.10
C PRO A 242 -27.41 7.76 8.79
N ILE A 243 -26.53 8.78 8.80
CA ILE A 243 -26.16 9.52 7.58
C ILE A 243 -25.45 8.60 6.57
N ILE A 244 -24.50 7.78 7.03
CA ILE A 244 -23.82 6.81 6.16
C ILE A 244 -24.80 5.78 5.61
N LEU A 245 -25.77 5.34 6.41
CA LEU A 245 -26.78 4.37 6.00
C LEU A 245 -27.74 4.97 4.94
N ILE A 246 -28.19 6.20 5.13
CA ILE A 246 -29.01 6.93 4.14
C ILE A 246 -28.23 7.10 2.84
N ALA A 247 -26.96 7.52 2.92
CA ALA A 247 -26.10 7.66 1.76
C ALA A 247 -25.89 6.31 1.04
N GLY A 248 -25.62 5.24 1.77
CA GLY A 248 -25.50 3.89 1.24
C GLY A 248 -26.77 3.40 0.55
N GLY A 249 -27.93 3.64 1.16
CA GLY A 249 -29.23 3.31 0.59
C GLY A 249 -29.50 4.05 -0.72
N LEU A 250 -29.25 5.36 -0.76
CA LEU A 250 -29.38 6.17 -1.99
C LEU A 250 -28.46 5.66 -3.10
N VAL A 251 -27.20 5.36 -2.76
CA VAL A 251 -26.20 4.85 -3.71
C VAL A 251 -26.63 3.51 -4.31
N VAL A 252 -27.11 2.57 -3.49
CA VAL A 252 -27.59 1.26 -3.96
C VAL A 252 -28.83 1.40 -4.83
N LEU A 253 -29.79 2.25 -4.41
CA LEU A 253 -31.02 2.49 -5.16
C LEU A 253 -30.73 3.10 -6.54
N SER A 254 -29.87 4.11 -6.60
CA SER A 254 -29.46 4.71 -7.87
C SER A 254 -28.66 3.75 -8.76
N GLY A 255 -27.85 2.85 -8.17
CA GLY A 255 -27.15 1.79 -8.90
C GLY A 255 -28.07 0.73 -9.51
N LEU A 256 -29.22 0.43 -8.88
CA LEU A 256 -30.24 -0.46 -9.43
C LEU A 256 -31.01 0.20 -10.58
N MET A 257 -31.32 1.50 -10.47
CA MET A 257 -32.07 2.23 -11.51
C MET A 257 -31.27 2.41 -12.80
N THR A 258 -29.94 2.44 -12.74
CA THR A 258 -29.06 2.62 -13.92
C THR A 258 -28.76 1.32 -14.69
N LYS A 259 -29.21 0.15 -14.18
CA LYS A 259 -29.09 -1.15 -14.87
C LYS A 259 -30.28 -1.49 -15.78
N LYS A 260 -31.33 -0.67 -15.79
CA LYS A 260 -32.43 -0.74 -16.77
C LYS A 260 -32.14 0.17 -17.95
#